data_AF-M6E142-F1
#
_entry.id   AF-M6E142-F1
#
_cell.length_a   1.000
_cell.length_b   1.000
_cell.length_c   1.000
_cell.angle_alpha   90.00
_cell.angle_beta   90.00
_cell.angle_gamma   90.00
#
_symmetry.space_group_name_H-M   'P 1'
#
loop_
_entity.id
_entity.type
_entity.pdbx_description
1 polymer ?
#
loop_
_entity_poly.entity_id
_entity_poly.type
_entity_poly.pdbx_seq_one_letter_code
_entity_poly.pdbx_strand_id
1 'polypeptide(L)'
;MNRFLKTFYLFIYLSISGCGKTNHEDQREKDFKSRLLSIVTAAENGKNQNPNNDSYYVGGTITGLTLSSSVIIQNNNSDLLTINLNGVFRFAKAYKNGDSYSVTVLTQPNAKICTIPNGVGSISGTSVLSILITCQ
;
A
#
# COMPACT_ATOMS: atom_id res chain seq x y z
N MET A 1 42.68 29.20 -18.73
CA MET A 1 42.31 28.74 -17.38
C MET A 1 41.36 27.52 -17.42
N ASN A 2 41.63 26.50 -18.27
CA ASN A 2 40.72 25.35 -18.49
C ASN A 2 41.45 23.98 -18.53
N ARG A 3 42.77 23.94 -18.28
CA ARG A 3 43.54 22.69 -18.26
C ARG A 3 43.61 22.07 -16.86
N PHE A 4 43.76 22.88 -15.82
CA PHE A 4 43.77 22.40 -14.43
C PHE A 4 42.44 21.76 -13.99
N LEU A 5 41.28 22.27 -14.46
CA LEU A 5 39.96 21.74 -14.09
C LEU A 5 39.66 20.36 -14.70
N LYS A 6 40.09 20.10 -15.95
CA LYS A 6 39.91 18.79 -16.60
C LYS A 6 40.78 17.71 -15.96
N THR A 7 42.01 18.05 -15.58
CA THR A 7 42.90 17.11 -14.91
C THR A 7 42.38 16.77 -13.51
N PHE A 8 41.86 17.76 -12.78
CA PHE A 8 41.23 17.53 -11.46
C PHE A 8 39.99 16.63 -11.57
N TYR A 9 39.17 16.81 -12.61
CA TYR A 9 37.99 15.96 -12.86
C TYR A 9 38.38 14.51 -13.18
N LEU A 10 39.44 14.29 -13.95
CA LEU A 10 39.92 12.95 -14.28
C LEU A 10 40.52 12.24 -13.06
N PHE A 11 41.22 12.97 -12.18
CA PHE A 11 41.74 12.44 -10.92
C PHE A 11 40.62 12.11 -9.92
N ILE A 12 39.57 12.93 -9.85
CA ILE A 12 38.38 12.61 -9.06
C ILE A 12 37.72 11.33 -9.59
N TYR A 13 37.57 11.17 -10.91
CA TYR A 13 37.02 9.94 -11.51
C TYR A 13 37.89 8.69 -11.25
N LEU A 14 39.22 8.79 -11.30
CA LEU A 14 40.12 7.67 -11.02
C LEU A 14 40.17 7.28 -9.54
N SER A 15 39.89 8.24 -8.64
CA SER A 15 39.82 7.99 -7.19
C SER A 15 38.55 7.24 -6.75
N ILE A 16 37.49 7.28 -7.56
CA ILE A 16 36.21 6.63 -7.25
C ILE A 16 36.23 5.13 -7.61
N SER A 17 37.19 4.66 -8.40
CA SER A 17 37.33 3.25 -8.79
C SER A 17 37.90 2.33 -7.69
N GLY A 18 38.05 2.83 -6.46
CA GLY A 18 38.76 2.16 -5.37
C GLY A 18 38.01 2.17 -4.04
N CYS A 19 36.76 1.70 -3.99
CA CYS A 19 36.20 1.13 -2.76
C CYS A 19 35.10 0.11 -3.06
N GLY A 20 35.09 -0.97 -2.28
CA GLY A 20 34.47 -2.25 -2.61
C GLY A 20 32.94 -2.29 -2.65
N LYS A 21 32.46 -3.34 -3.32
CA LYS A 21 31.06 -3.78 -3.36
C LYS A 21 30.50 -4.02 -1.95
N THR A 22 29.51 -3.23 -1.56
CA THR A 22 28.49 -3.65 -0.58
C THR A 22 27.12 -3.56 -1.26
N ASN A 23 26.48 -4.72 -1.47
CA ASN A 23 25.17 -4.84 -2.11
C ASN A 23 24.04 -4.36 -1.18
N HIS A 24 24.05 -3.09 -0.79
CA HIS A 24 22.96 -2.50 0.00
C HIS A 24 22.81 -0.97 -0.15
N GLU A 25 23.66 -0.31 -0.94
CA GLU A 25 23.69 1.16 -1.11
C GLU A 25 23.53 1.54 -2.60
N ASP A 26 22.59 0.91 -3.31
CA ASP A 26 22.40 1.14 -4.76
C ASP A 26 20.93 1.47 -5.11
N GLN A 27 20.03 1.43 -4.12
CA GLN A 27 18.59 1.66 -4.33
C GLN A 27 18.20 3.13 -4.26
N ARG A 28 18.84 3.94 -3.39
CA ARG A 28 18.52 5.37 -3.23
C ARG A 28 18.98 6.21 -4.43
N GLU A 29 20.14 5.90 -5.01
CA GLU A 29 20.62 6.63 -6.18
C GLU A 29 19.87 6.23 -7.47
N LYS A 30 19.48 4.96 -7.60
CA LYS A 30 18.58 4.51 -8.68
C LYS A 30 17.19 5.10 -8.54
N ASP A 31 16.65 5.20 -7.33
CA ASP A 31 15.36 5.87 -7.06
C ASP A 31 15.45 7.37 -7.36
N PHE A 32 16.52 8.05 -6.93
CA PHE A 32 16.70 9.47 -7.22
C PHE A 32 16.86 9.75 -8.72
N LYS A 33 17.65 8.94 -9.45
CA LYS A 33 17.80 9.05 -10.91
C LYS A 33 16.48 8.77 -11.64
N SER A 34 15.72 7.77 -11.21
CA SER A 34 14.40 7.44 -11.76
C SER A 34 13.40 8.59 -11.53
N ARG A 35 13.40 9.19 -10.34
CA ARG A 35 12.61 10.39 -10.01
C ARG A 35 13.06 11.63 -10.77
N LEU A 36 14.35 11.78 -11.07
CA LEU A 36 14.84 12.90 -11.87
C LEU A 36 14.39 12.79 -13.33
N LEU A 37 14.44 11.59 -13.92
CA LEU A 37 14.02 11.34 -15.30
C LEU A 37 12.51 11.58 -15.50
N SER A 38 11.68 11.21 -14.53
CA SER A 38 10.22 11.43 -14.62
C SER A 38 9.84 12.91 -14.53
N ILE A 39 10.59 13.73 -13.77
CA ILE A 39 10.37 15.19 -13.68
C ILE A 39 10.74 15.90 -14.98
N VAL A 40 11.78 15.44 -15.69
CA VAL A 40 12.24 16.08 -16.95
C VAL A 40 11.28 15.81 -18.12
N THR A 41 10.37 14.83 -18.02
CA THR A 41 9.50 14.40 -19.11
C THR A 41 8.05 14.94 -19.03
N ALA A 42 7.63 15.51 -17.89
CA ALA A 42 6.23 15.90 -17.68
C ALA A 42 6.02 17.43 -17.71
N ALA A 43 5.84 17.99 -18.91
CA ALA A 43 5.08 19.23 -19.12
C ALA A 43 3.68 18.84 -19.60
N GLU A 44 2.89 18.22 -18.72
CA GLU A 44 1.41 18.12 -18.73
C GLU A 44 0.97 17.13 -17.62
N ASN A 45 0.35 17.66 -16.57
CA ASN A 45 -0.24 16.96 -15.41
C ASN A 45 0.71 16.40 -14.32
N GLY A 46 0.86 17.18 -13.25
CA GLY A 46 1.62 16.82 -12.06
C GLY A 46 1.01 15.69 -11.21
N LYS A 47 1.48 14.46 -11.42
CA LYS A 47 1.54 13.43 -10.38
C LYS A 47 2.97 12.93 -10.26
N ASN A 48 3.71 13.47 -9.29
CA ASN A 48 4.96 12.87 -8.83
C ASN A 48 4.59 11.67 -7.94
N GLN A 49 4.29 10.52 -8.53
CA GLN A 49 4.01 9.30 -7.78
C GLN A 49 4.97 8.22 -8.26
N ASN A 50 5.84 7.77 -7.36
CA ASN A 50 6.52 6.50 -7.50
C ASN A 50 5.40 5.44 -7.54
N PRO A 51 5.21 4.69 -8.65
CA PRO A 51 4.08 3.78 -8.82
C PRO A 51 4.03 2.61 -7.81
N ASN A 52 4.97 2.58 -6.84
CA ASN A 52 5.13 1.55 -5.84
C ASN A 52 4.97 2.02 -4.39
N ASN A 53 4.50 3.25 -4.12
CA ASN A 53 4.32 3.77 -2.75
C ASN A 53 2.91 4.29 -2.44
N ASP A 54 1.91 3.84 -3.20
CA ASP A 54 0.52 4.08 -2.81
C ASP A 54 0.10 3.00 -1.79
N SER A 55 -0.46 3.46 -0.67
CA SER A 55 -1.07 2.59 0.34
C SER A 55 -2.58 2.50 0.10
N TYR A 56 -3.06 1.28 -0.06
CA TYR A 56 -4.46 0.97 -0.27
C TYR A 56 -5.04 0.25 0.95
N TYR A 57 -6.34 0.43 1.16
CA TYR A 57 -7.05 -0.16 2.30
C TYR A 57 -8.23 -1.01 1.85
N VAL A 58 -8.62 -1.93 2.71
CA VAL A 58 -9.82 -2.76 2.55
C VAL A 58 -10.84 -2.34 3.60
N GLY A 59 -12.09 -2.17 3.19
CA GLY A 59 -13.18 -1.68 4.01
C GLY A 59 -14.53 -1.85 3.31
N GLY A 60 -15.57 -1.37 3.97
CA GLY A 60 -16.91 -1.66 3.53
C GLY A 60 -17.99 -1.08 4.42
N THR A 61 -19.20 -1.63 4.28
CA THR A 61 -20.35 -1.30 5.11
C THR A 61 -20.90 -2.56 5.75
N ILE A 62 -21.25 -2.47 7.03
CA ILE A 62 -21.96 -3.50 7.77
C ILE A 62 -23.37 -3.04 8.17
N THR A 63 -24.33 -3.95 8.03
CA THR A 63 -25.73 -3.72 8.39
C THR A 63 -26.33 -4.92 9.14
N GLY A 64 -27.41 -4.68 9.89
CA GLY A 64 -28.17 -5.71 10.59
C GLY A 64 -27.64 -6.15 11.96
N LEU A 65 -26.59 -5.50 12.49
CA LEU A 65 -26.17 -5.66 13.88
C LEU A 65 -27.19 -5.05 14.86
N THR A 66 -27.39 -5.71 15.99
CA THR A 66 -28.15 -5.16 17.13
C THR A 66 -27.22 -4.41 18.08
N LEU A 67 -27.75 -3.45 18.84
CA LEU A 67 -26.96 -2.55 19.71
C LEU A 67 -26.15 -3.27 20.79
N SER A 68 -26.52 -4.50 21.15
CA SER A 68 -25.83 -5.33 22.15
C SER A 68 -25.04 -6.49 21.53
N SER A 69 -24.81 -6.46 20.22
CA SER A 69 -24.07 -7.51 19.49
C SER A 69 -22.76 -6.97 18.92
N SER A 70 -21.78 -7.86 18.79
CA SER A 70 -20.54 -7.58 18.08
C SER A 70 -20.21 -8.72 17.14
N VAL A 71 -19.56 -8.39 16.04
CA VAL A 71 -18.96 -9.33 15.09
C VAL A 71 -17.45 -9.08 15.06
N ILE A 72 -16.67 -10.15 14.90
CA ILE A 72 -15.25 -10.02 14.61
C ILE A 72 -15.05 -10.49 13.18
N ILE A 73 -14.50 -9.60 12.35
CA ILE A 73 -14.10 -9.91 10.98
C ILE A 73 -12.58 -9.90 10.88
N GLN A 74 -12.06 -10.63 9.91
CA GLN A 74 -10.62 -10.69 9.66
C GLN A 74 -10.34 -10.53 8.18
N ASN A 75 -9.23 -9.89 7.83
CA ASN A 75 -8.69 -9.85 6.48
C ASN A 75 -7.36 -10.62 6.40
N ASN A 76 -7.25 -11.55 5.45
CA ASN A 76 -6.07 -12.39 5.22
C ASN A 76 -5.54 -13.03 6.51
N ASN A 77 -6.46 -13.51 7.36
CA ASN A 77 -6.20 -14.22 8.62
C ASN A 77 -5.22 -13.50 9.58
N SER A 78 -5.08 -12.17 9.46
CA SER A 78 -4.07 -11.40 10.20
C SER A 78 -4.54 -10.04 10.68
N ASP A 79 -5.35 -9.32 9.90
CA ASP A 79 -5.91 -8.03 10.32
C ASP A 79 -7.31 -8.23 10.88
N LEU A 80 -7.48 -8.05 12.18
CA LEU A 80 -8.72 -8.27 12.92
C LEU A 80 -9.44 -6.96 13.16
N LEU A 81 -10.77 -6.96 12.99
CA LEU A 81 -11.61 -5.83 13.29
C LEU A 81 -12.87 -6.27 14.04
N THR A 82 -13.06 -5.76 15.24
CA THR A 82 -14.30 -5.90 16.01
C THR A 82 -15.25 -4.77 15.65
N ILE A 83 -16.49 -5.11 15.32
CA ILE A 83 -17.53 -4.15 14.93
C ILE A 83 -18.77 -4.37 15.81
N ASN A 84 -19.24 -3.30 16.45
CA ASN A 84 -20.39 -3.31 17.37
C ASN A 84 -21.53 -2.37 16.93
N LEU A 85 -21.38 -1.70 15.79
CA LEU A 85 -22.33 -0.74 15.25
C LEU A 85 -22.43 -0.91 13.73
N ASN A 86 -23.63 -0.68 13.20
CA ASN A 86 -23.84 -0.61 11.76
C ASN A 86 -23.14 0.63 11.18
N GLY A 87 -22.70 0.56 9.92
CA GLY A 87 -22.05 1.67 9.23
C GLY A 87 -20.79 1.25 8.49
N VAL A 88 -19.94 2.24 8.22
CA VAL A 88 -18.70 2.04 7.47
C VAL A 88 -17.59 1.46 8.36
N PHE A 89 -16.78 0.58 7.80
CA PHE A 89 -15.61 0.02 8.47
C PHE A 89 -14.40 0.01 7.52
N ARG A 90 -13.20 -0.05 8.10
CA ARG A 90 -11.95 -0.16 7.35
C ARG A 90 -10.91 -0.88 8.20
N PHE A 91 -10.21 -1.83 7.59
CA PHE A 91 -9.06 -2.52 8.17
C PHE A 91 -7.86 -1.58 8.31
N ALA A 92 -7.04 -1.77 9.34
CA ALA A 92 -5.94 -0.87 9.67
C ALA A 92 -4.72 -1.08 8.75
N LYS A 93 -4.50 -2.33 8.31
CA LYS A 93 -3.38 -2.71 7.45
C LYS A 93 -3.46 -1.99 6.10
N ALA A 94 -2.34 -1.39 5.73
CA ALA A 94 -2.11 -0.88 4.39
C ALA A 94 -1.60 -2.01 3.48
N TYR A 95 -1.99 -1.93 2.22
CA TYR A 95 -1.67 -2.90 1.18
C TYR A 95 -1.11 -2.19 -0.04
N LYS A 96 -0.41 -2.94 -0.89
CA LYS A 96 0.12 -2.47 -2.17
C LYS A 96 -0.81 -2.83 -3.32
N ASN A 97 -0.60 -2.18 -4.46
CA ASN A 97 -1.25 -2.60 -5.69
C ASN A 97 -0.89 -4.05 -6.02
N GLY A 98 -1.89 -4.86 -6.41
CA GLY A 98 -1.72 -6.28 -6.70
C GLY A 98 -1.85 -7.21 -5.49
N ASP A 99 -1.83 -6.69 -4.26
CA ASP A 99 -2.06 -7.52 -3.07
C ASP A 99 -3.48 -8.11 -3.09
N SER A 100 -3.60 -9.37 -2.67
CA SER A 100 -4.90 -10.01 -2.47
C SER A 100 -5.50 -9.67 -1.10
N TYR A 101 -6.82 -9.75 -1.00
CA TYR A 101 -7.56 -9.66 0.25
C TYR A 101 -8.59 -10.78 0.35
N SER A 102 -8.89 -11.18 1.58
CA SER A 102 -9.86 -12.21 1.93
C SER A 102 -10.46 -11.88 3.28
N VAL A 103 -11.61 -11.22 3.23
CA VAL A 103 -12.41 -10.81 4.38
C VAL A 103 -13.34 -11.95 4.76
N THR A 104 -13.22 -12.44 5.99
CA THR A 104 -14.07 -13.50 6.55
C THR A 104 -14.62 -13.09 7.91
N VAL A 105 -15.76 -13.67 8.28
CA VAL A 105 -16.28 -13.55 9.65
C VAL A 105 -15.53 -14.54 10.52
N LEU A 106 -14.79 -14.02 11.50
CA LEU A 106 -14.08 -14.84 12.50
C LEU A 106 -15.00 -15.23 13.65
N THR A 107 -15.85 -14.31 14.10
CA THR A 107 -16.80 -14.55 15.19
C THR A 107 -18.15 -13.96 14.84
N GLN A 108 -19.17 -14.80 14.79
CA GLN A 108 -20.55 -14.38 14.55
C GLN A 108 -21.13 -13.66 15.79
N PRO A 109 -21.99 -12.64 15.59
CA PRO A 109 -22.76 -12.07 16.68
C PRO A 109 -23.74 -13.07 17.28
N ASN A 110 -24.15 -12.83 18.53
CA ASN A 110 -25.17 -13.65 19.19
C ASN A 110 -26.49 -13.62 18.40
N ALA A 111 -27.06 -14.80 18.16
CA ALA A 111 -28.37 -14.99 17.52
C ALA A 111 -28.53 -14.39 16.11
N LYS A 112 -27.42 -14.14 15.39
CA LYS A 112 -27.42 -13.64 14.01
C LYS A 112 -26.32 -14.29 13.17
N ILE A 113 -26.49 -14.28 11.85
CA ILE A 113 -25.46 -14.73 10.91
C ILE A 113 -25.10 -13.58 9.98
N CYS A 114 -23.84 -13.15 10.06
CA CYS A 114 -23.23 -12.22 9.12
C CYS A 114 -22.67 -12.97 7.92
N THR A 115 -22.94 -12.45 6.72
CA THR A 115 -22.48 -12.98 5.43
C THR A 115 -21.74 -11.92 4.63
N ILE A 116 -20.77 -12.35 3.80
CA ILE A 116 -19.90 -11.48 3.01
C ILE A 116 -19.84 -12.02 1.56
N PRO A 117 -20.72 -11.58 0.66
CA PRO A 117 -20.79 -12.13 -0.71
C PRO A 117 -19.56 -11.78 -1.57
N ASN A 118 -18.89 -10.66 -1.30
CA ASN A 118 -17.77 -10.14 -2.09
C ASN A 118 -16.49 -9.94 -1.24
N GLY A 119 -16.22 -10.87 -0.32
CA GLY A 119 -15.13 -10.78 0.64
C GLY A 119 -13.71 -10.99 0.09
N VAL A 120 -13.56 -11.47 -1.15
CA VAL A 120 -12.26 -11.87 -1.71
C VAL A 120 -11.98 -11.07 -2.99
N GLY A 121 -10.71 -10.72 -3.21
CA GLY A 121 -10.28 -10.06 -4.44
C GLY A 121 -8.83 -9.59 -4.39
N SER A 122 -8.49 -8.65 -5.27
CA SER A 122 -7.17 -8.01 -5.31
C SER A 122 -7.29 -6.50 -5.46
N ILE A 123 -6.25 -5.80 -5.01
CA ILE A 123 -6.15 -4.35 -5.09
C ILE A 123 -5.68 -3.96 -6.48
N SER A 124 -6.42 -3.07 -7.14
CA SER A 124 -6.18 -2.62 -8.52
C SER A 124 -6.06 -1.10 -8.60
N GLY A 125 -5.03 -0.54 -7.98
CA GLY A 125 -4.71 0.89 -8.03
C GLY A 125 -5.66 1.78 -7.22
N THR A 126 -6.52 1.20 -6.38
CA THR A 126 -7.45 1.93 -5.50
C THR A 126 -7.81 1.11 -4.26
N SER A 127 -8.23 1.79 -3.20
CA SER A 127 -8.71 1.13 -1.98
C SER A 127 -10.04 0.43 -2.24
N VAL A 128 -10.21 -0.75 -1.68
CA VAL A 128 -11.43 -1.55 -1.79
C VAL A 128 -12.34 -1.19 -0.61
N LEU A 129 -13.30 -0.30 -0.83
CA LEU A 129 -14.23 0.18 0.22
C LEU A 129 -15.68 -0.34 0.00
N SER A 130 -15.83 -1.36 -0.85
CA SER A 130 -17.12 -1.88 -1.32
C SER A 130 -17.50 -3.24 -0.73
N ILE A 131 -16.82 -3.69 0.33
CA ILE A 131 -17.19 -4.94 1.01
C ILE A 131 -18.55 -4.76 1.68
N LEU A 132 -19.50 -5.65 1.39
CA LEU A 132 -20.81 -5.63 2.03
C LEU A 132 -20.89 -6.74 3.07
N ILE A 133 -21.30 -6.38 4.28
CA ILE A 133 -21.58 -7.34 5.35
C ILE A 133 -23.04 -7.16 5.80
N THR A 134 -23.81 -8.24 5.71
CA THR A 134 -25.21 -8.26 6.15
C THR A 134 -25.39 -9.30 7.23
N CYS A 135 -25.89 -8.88 8.39
CA CYS A 135 -26.15 -9.72 9.55
C CYS A 135 -27.66 -9.88 9.76
N GLN A 136 -28.19 -11.09 9.56
CA GLN A 136 -29.62 -11.38 9.69
C GLN A 136 -29.90 -12.36 10.83
#